data_AF-A0AAE0HC56-F1
#
_entry.id   AF-A0AAE0HC56-F1
#
_cell.length_a   1.000
_cell.length_b   1.000
_cell.length_c   1.000
_cell.angle_alpha   90.00
_cell.angle_beta   90.00
_cell.angle_gamma   90.00
#
_symmetry.space_group_name_H-M   'P 1'
#
loop_
_entity.id
_entity.type
_entity.pdbx_description
1 polymer ?
#
loop_
_entity_poly.entity_id
_entity_poly.type
_entity_poly.pdbx_seq_one_letter_code
_entity_poly.pdbx_strand_id
1 'polypeptide(L)'
;MPTHLDTCAGRSRAGWSSYHTHLIRPVSVMRHNISLAMWNDRATGSRNSVGIDTLNSLSYPPNTSPRSLSDICPPNRKLFLRIALSIFNTLNMSFHLSAEDTRVDDGHMLRARLRNEEGEMVDAELDLNDCVGNNDGSFEWGGVNFAESSDGISFELEGDDAVPILRATLANMEGESIDADLNLGERIHNVDGHFEFQ
;
A
#
# COMPACT_ATOMS: atom_id res chain seq x y z
N MET A 1 -41.33 -54.14 35.99
CA MET A 1 -40.15 -54.45 36.82
C MET A 1 -39.05 -53.47 36.42
N PRO A 2 -38.79 -52.44 37.25
CA PRO A 2 -37.89 -51.32 36.96
C PRO A 2 -36.55 -51.43 37.70
N THR A 3 -35.51 -50.77 37.18
CA THR A 3 -34.34 -50.22 37.92
C THR A 3 -33.71 -49.17 36.98
N HIS A 4 -34.00 -47.87 37.06
CA HIS A 4 -33.37 -46.87 37.96
C HIS A 4 -31.94 -47.24 38.41
N LEU A 5 -30.96 -46.43 38.01
CA LEU A 5 -30.20 -45.62 38.95
C LEU A 5 -29.45 -44.51 38.20
N ASP A 6 -29.81 -43.29 38.60
CA ASP A 6 -29.06 -42.05 38.44
C ASP A 6 -27.67 -42.14 39.09
N THR A 7 -26.81 -41.17 38.76
CA THR A 7 -26.33 -40.09 39.65
C THR A 7 -24.82 -39.79 39.58
N CYS A 8 -24.56 -38.48 39.57
CA CYS A 8 -23.40 -37.76 40.10
C CYS A 8 -22.09 -37.79 39.30
N ALA A 9 -21.68 -36.66 38.69
CA ALA A 9 -21.16 -35.43 39.29
C ALA A 9 -19.71 -35.55 39.81
N GLY A 10 -18.80 -34.81 39.17
CA GLY A 10 -17.42 -34.62 39.61
C GLY A 10 -16.81 -33.37 38.99
N ARG A 11 -16.77 -32.30 39.78
CA ARG A 11 -16.25 -30.96 39.45
C ARG A 11 -14.72 -30.93 39.33
N SER A 12 -14.29 -29.98 38.49
CA SER A 12 -13.12 -29.08 38.62
C SER A 12 -11.73 -29.66 38.80
N ARG A 13 -10.84 -29.31 37.85
CA ARG A 13 -9.62 -28.58 38.19
C ARG A 13 -9.08 -27.78 37.02
N ALA A 14 -8.74 -26.54 37.32
CA ALA A 14 -8.02 -25.60 36.48
C ALA A 14 -6.68 -26.16 36.03
N GLY A 15 -6.32 -25.84 34.79
CA GLY A 15 -4.98 -26.00 34.23
C GLY A 15 -4.80 -24.96 33.16
N TRP A 16 -4.39 -23.76 33.57
CA TRP A 16 -3.86 -22.75 32.66
C TRP A 16 -2.59 -23.32 32.03
N SER A 17 -2.57 -23.50 30.72
CA SER A 17 -1.35 -23.76 29.98
C SER A 17 -1.07 -22.57 29.09
N SER A 18 0.09 -21.98 29.34
CA SER A 18 0.54 -20.68 28.91
C SER A 18 0.70 -20.57 27.39
N TYR A 19 0.19 -19.45 26.86
CA TYR A 19 0.63 -18.90 25.58
C TYR A 19 2.13 -18.63 25.64
N HIS A 20 2.90 -19.27 24.75
CA HIS A 20 4.30 -18.92 24.51
C HIS A 20 4.35 -17.79 23.49
N THR A 21 4.50 -16.58 23.99
CA THR A 21 4.72 -15.36 23.21
C THR A 21 6.15 -15.39 22.66
N HIS A 22 6.31 -15.52 21.34
CA HIS A 22 7.59 -15.23 20.69
C HIS A 22 7.79 -13.71 20.62
N LEU A 23 8.90 -13.28 21.23
CA LEU A 23 9.42 -11.92 21.27
C LEU A 23 9.75 -11.41 19.85
N ILE A 24 8.93 -10.50 19.32
CA ILE A 24 9.33 -9.63 18.21
C ILE A 24 10.01 -8.40 18.81
N ARG A 25 11.25 -8.17 18.40
CA ARG A 25 12.08 -7.01 18.78
C ARG A 25 11.50 -5.72 18.19
N PRO A 26 11.53 -4.57 18.89
CA PRO A 26 11.19 -3.29 18.27
C PRO A 26 12.27 -2.88 17.27
N VAL A 27 11.89 -2.73 16.00
CA VAL A 27 12.71 -2.07 14.98
C VAL A 27 12.69 -0.56 15.26
N SER A 28 13.89 -0.02 15.42
CA SER A 28 14.17 1.39 15.63
C SER A 28 13.66 2.22 14.43
N VAL A 29 12.73 3.15 14.68
CA VAL A 29 12.28 4.12 13.68
C VAL A 29 13.40 5.14 13.46
N MET A 30 14.20 4.91 12.42
CA MET A 30 15.23 5.84 11.97
C MET A 30 14.55 6.96 11.18
N ARG A 31 14.40 8.12 11.83
CA ARG A 31 13.97 9.37 11.19
C ARG A 31 14.96 9.74 10.08
N HIS A 32 14.54 9.58 8.83
CA HIS A 32 15.27 10.15 7.70
C HIS A 32 14.82 11.59 7.50
N ASN A 33 15.67 12.52 7.96
CA ASN A 33 15.64 13.91 7.51
C ASN A 33 16.16 13.93 6.07
N ILE A 34 15.27 14.16 5.10
CA ILE A 34 15.67 14.43 3.73
C ILE A 34 16.04 15.92 3.66
N SER A 35 17.35 16.20 3.60
CA SER A 35 17.88 17.54 3.31
C SER A 35 17.81 17.76 1.80
N LEU A 36 16.87 18.60 1.36
CA LEU A 36 16.74 19.03 -0.03
C LEU A 36 17.60 20.29 -0.23
N ALA A 37 18.73 20.15 -0.90
CA ALA A 37 19.50 21.29 -1.43
C ALA A 37 20.14 20.92 -2.77
N MET A 38 19.36 20.99 -3.85
CA MET A 38 19.82 21.49 -5.16
C MET A 38 19.72 23.03 -5.08
N TRP A 39 20.47 23.89 -5.78
CA TRP A 39 21.31 23.81 -6.96
C TRP A 39 22.13 25.11 -6.91
N ASN A 40 23.45 25.08 -7.14
CA ASN A 40 24.24 26.33 -7.22
C ASN A 40 24.65 26.53 -8.68
N ASP A 41 23.99 27.49 -9.32
CA ASP A 41 24.29 27.92 -10.68
C ASP A 41 25.66 28.61 -10.73
N ARG A 42 26.42 28.23 -11.75
CA ARG A 42 27.79 28.68 -11.99
C ARG A 42 27.75 29.82 -13.01
N ALA A 43 27.94 31.06 -12.56
CA ALA A 43 28.26 32.19 -13.43
C ALA A 43 29.59 32.84 -12.99
N THR A 44 30.65 32.48 -13.72
CA THR A 44 31.83 33.26 -14.11
C THR A 44 32.19 34.57 -13.38
N GLY A 45 33.46 34.68 -12.95
CA GLY A 45 34.26 35.88 -13.23
C GLY A 45 35.04 36.56 -12.09
N SER A 46 36.30 36.14 -11.93
CA SER A 46 37.50 37.00 -11.78
C SER A 46 37.71 37.95 -10.57
N ARG A 47 38.66 37.53 -9.71
CA ARG A 47 39.84 38.26 -9.14
C ARG A 47 39.67 39.66 -8.51
N ASN A 48 39.96 39.78 -7.21
CA ASN A 48 41.23 40.32 -6.68
C ASN A 48 41.26 40.39 -5.13
N SER A 49 42.46 40.18 -4.60
CA SER A 49 42.87 40.10 -3.19
C SER A 49 43.29 41.46 -2.61
N VAL A 50 42.78 41.86 -1.43
CA VAL A 50 43.43 42.71 -0.40
C VAL A 50 42.60 42.48 0.89
N GLY A 51 43.12 41.96 2.00
CA GLY A 51 43.88 42.68 3.01
C GLY A 51 43.12 42.61 4.35
N ILE A 52 43.82 42.18 5.40
CA ILE A 52 43.38 42.06 6.78
C ILE A 52 43.12 43.47 7.35
N ASP A 53 42.04 43.69 8.13
CA ASP A 53 42.08 44.55 9.32
C ASP A 53 40.80 44.50 10.20
N THR A 54 41.04 44.08 11.44
CA THR A 54 40.58 44.60 12.75
C THR A 54 39.22 45.31 12.93
N LEU A 55 38.47 44.78 13.91
CA LEU A 55 37.52 45.38 14.87
C LEU A 55 37.27 46.91 14.75
N ASN A 56 36.02 47.34 14.51
CA ASN A 56 35.05 47.79 15.55
C ASN A 56 33.88 48.59 14.94
N SER A 57 32.68 48.37 15.50
CA SER A 57 31.46 49.20 15.45
C SER A 57 30.78 49.43 14.09
N LEU A 58 29.51 49.04 13.98
CA LEU A 58 28.38 49.96 13.78
C LEU A 58 27.04 49.18 13.69
N SER A 59 26.19 49.44 14.69
CA SER A 59 24.72 49.45 14.67
C SER A 59 23.93 48.29 14.04
N TYR A 60 23.25 47.53 14.90
CA TYR A 60 22.02 46.81 14.54
C TYR A 60 20.88 47.81 14.22
N PRO A 61 20.09 47.60 13.16
CA PRO A 61 18.67 47.94 13.17
C PRO A 61 17.82 46.73 13.64
N PRO A 62 16.65 46.99 14.26
CA PRO A 62 15.92 45.99 15.04
C PRO A 62 14.99 45.12 14.17
N ASN A 63 14.85 43.87 14.59
CA ASN A 63 13.62 43.08 14.63
C ASN A 63 12.70 43.15 13.38
N THR A 64 12.84 42.18 12.48
CA THR A 64 11.70 41.70 11.68
C THR A 64 11.55 40.20 11.91
N SER A 65 10.38 39.82 12.39
CA SER A 65 9.91 38.46 12.62
C SER A 65 10.05 37.59 11.35
N PRO A 66 10.27 36.27 11.48
CA PRO A 66 10.24 35.38 10.33
C PRO A 66 8.84 35.38 9.72
N ARG A 67 8.74 35.69 8.43
CA ARG A 67 7.48 35.58 7.68
C ARG A 67 7.03 34.12 7.70
N SER A 68 5.75 33.93 8.02
CA SER A 68 5.07 32.65 8.01
C SER A 68 5.21 31.97 6.63
N LEU A 69 5.43 30.66 6.62
CA LEU A 69 5.46 29.81 5.42
C LEU A 69 4.12 29.78 4.63
N SER A 70 3.11 30.51 5.10
CA SER A 70 1.82 30.72 4.41
C SER A 70 1.88 31.66 3.21
N ASP A 71 2.96 32.42 3.03
CA ASP A 71 2.99 33.56 2.09
C ASP A 71 3.49 33.20 0.68
N ILE A 72 3.76 31.92 0.39
CA ILE A 72 4.13 31.45 -0.95
C ILE A 72 2.94 30.69 -1.55
N CYS A 73 2.00 31.42 -2.15
CA CYS A 73 0.95 30.82 -2.97
C CYS A 73 1.40 30.87 -4.45
N PRO A 74 1.72 29.74 -5.10
CA PRO A 74 2.15 29.75 -6.49
C PRO A 74 0.99 30.11 -7.43
N PRO A 75 1.26 30.82 -8.55
CA PRO A 75 0.27 31.56 -9.33
C PRO A 75 -0.68 30.71 -10.19
N ASN A 76 -0.66 29.38 -10.10
CA ASN A 76 -1.55 28.53 -10.88
C ASN A 76 -1.91 27.25 -10.12
N ARG A 77 -3.08 27.25 -9.46
CA ARG A 77 -3.65 26.07 -8.80
C ARG A 77 -3.69 24.84 -9.71
N LYS A 78 -3.89 25.01 -11.02
CA LYS A 78 -3.90 23.89 -11.98
C LYS A 78 -2.52 23.27 -12.22
N LEU A 79 -1.45 24.07 -12.22
CA LEU A 79 -0.09 23.56 -12.43
C LEU A 79 0.47 22.94 -11.16
N PHE A 80 0.11 23.49 -9.99
CA PHE A 80 0.48 22.92 -8.70
C PHE A 80 -0.22 21.59 -8.43
N LEU A 81 -1.50 21.43 -8.82
CA LEU A 81 -2.14 20.11 -8.82
C LEU A 81 -1.44 19.15 -9.77
N ARG A 82 -1.08 19.55 -11.00
CA ARG A 82 -0.41 18.63 -11.94
C ARG A 82 0.99 18.21 -11.50
N ILE A 83 1.78 19.09 -10.88
CA ILE A 83 3.12 18.76 -10.36
C ILE A 83 3.00 17.99 -9.04
N ALA A 84 2.05 18.32 -8.18
CA ALA A 84 1.80 17.56 -6.94
C ALA A 84 1.23 16.16 -7.25
N LEU A 85 0.30 16.02 -8.20
CA LEU A 85 -0.19 14.72 -8.70
C LEU A 85 0.94 13.93 -9.38
N SER A 86 1.78 14.56 -10.21
CA SER A 86 2.88 13.86 -10.87
C SER A 86 3.94 13.29 -9.91
N ILE A 87 4.09 13.86 -8.72
CA ILE A 87 5.00 13.35 -7.67
C ILE A 87 4.24 12.43 -6.69
N PHE A 88 2.92 12.58 -6.55
CA PHE A 88 2.03 11.66 -5.82
C PHE A 88 1.63 10.40 -6.60
N ASN A 89 1.77 10.37 -7.93
CA ASN A 89 1.60 9.18 -8.79
C ASN A 89 2.63 8.07 -8.49
N THR A 90 3.47 8.26 -7.48
CA THR A 90 4.33 7.22 -6.90
C THR A 90 3.73 6.54 -5.67
N LEU A 91 2.51 6.94 -5.25
CA LEU A 91 1.70 6.25 -4.25
C LEU A 91 0.46 5.73 -4.97
N ASN A 92 0.68 4.79 -5.89
CA ASN A 92 -0.37 4.03 -6.52
C ASN A 92 -1.26 3.44 -5.41
N MET A 93 -2.43 4.04 -5.20
CA MET A 93 -3.34 3.55 -4.19
C MET A 93 -3.88 2.21 -4.66
N SER A 94 -4.04 1.29 -3.72
CA SER A 94 -4.73 0.04 -4.01
C SER A 94 -6.12 0.33 -4.58
N PHE A 95 -6.51 -0.38 -5.64
CA PHE A 95 -7.70 -0.04 -6.41
C PHE A 95 -8.98 0.01 -5.54
N HIS A 96 -9.10 -0.93 -4.58
CA HIS A 96 -10.30 -1.15 -3.77
C HIS A 96 -10.72 0.05 -2.92
N LEU A 97 -9.78 0.93 -2.57
CA LEU A 97 -10.06 2.15 -1.79
C LEU A 97 -10.88 3.19 -2.57
N SER A 98 -10.92 3.07 -3.90
CA SER A 98 -11.58 4.00 -4.82
C SER A 98 -12.53 3.30 -5.79
N ALA A 99 -12.77 2.01 -5.58
CA ALA A 99 -13.59 1.16 -6.43
C ALA A 99 -14.98 0.94 -5.84
N GLU A 100 -15.96 0.77 -6.72
CA GLU A 100 -17.31 0.32 -6.39
C GLU A 100 -17.62 -0.95 -7.19
N ASP A 101 -18.56 -1.77 -6.70
CA ASP A 101 -19.04 -2.99 -7.37
C ASP A 101 -17.92 -3.99 -7.77
N THR A 102 -16.87 -4.08 -6.95
CA THR A 102 -15.73 -4.98 -7.17
C THR A 102 -16.17 -6.45 -7.10
N ARG A 103 -15.80 -7.23 -8.12
CA ARG A 103 -16.08 -8.66 -8.23
C ARG A 103 -15.09 -9.36 -9.14
N VAL A 104 -15.01 -10.68 -9.03
CA VAL A 104 -14.32 -11.55 -9.98
C VAL A 104 -15.35 -12.41 -10.70
N ASP A 105 -15.39 -12.27 -12.02
CA ASP A 105 -16.23 -13.07 -12.91
C ASP A 105 -15.39 -14.18 -13.55
N ASP A 106 -16.05 -15.30 -13.89
CA ASP A 106 -15.44 -16.46 -14.57
C ASP A 106 -14.17 -17.01 -13.89
N GLY A 107 -13.97 -16.67 -12.61
CA GLY A 107 -12.82 -17.08 -11.79
C GLY A 107 -11.52 -16.31 -12.04
N HIS A 108 -11.46 -15.42 -13.03
CA HIS A 108 -10.20 -14.72 -13.39
C HIS A 108 -10.39 -13.29 -13.87
N MET A 109 -11.61 -12.85 -14.20
CA MET A 109 -11.86 -11.52 -14.70
C MET A 109 -12.22 -10.57 -13.55
N LEU A 110 -11.26 -9.77 -13.08
CA LEU A 110 -11.51 -8.72 -12.10
C LEU A 110 -12.29 -7.57 -12.75
N ARG A 111 -13.42 -7.20 -12.17
CA ARG A 111 -14.28 -6.11 -12.64
C ARG A 111 -14.62 -5.18 -11.49
N ALA A 112 -14.58 -3.88 -11.75
CA ALA A 112 -15.06 -2.87 -10.81
C ALA A 112 -15.38 -1.56 -11.55
N ARG A 113 -16.04 -0.66 -10.83
CA ARG A 113 -16.17 0.75 -11.23
C ARG A 113 -15.07 1.53 -10.53
N LEU A 114 -14.17 2.14 -11.29
CA LEU A 114 -13.01 2.85 -10.77
C LEU A 114 -13.18 4.36 -10.93
N ARG A 115 -12.78 5.12 -9.90
CA ARG A 115 -12.81 6.58 -9.96
C ARG A 115 -11.64 7.12 -10.81
N ASN A 116 -11.93 7.99 -11.78
CA ASN A 116 -10.92 8.70 -12.57
C ASN A 116 -10.50 10.05 -11.93
N GLU A 117 -9.55 10.77 -12.53
CA GLU A 117 -9.05 12.07 -12.03
C GLU A 117 -10.13 13.18 -12.04
N GLU A 118 -11.14 13.04 -12.91
CA GLU A 118 -12.29 13.95 -12.98
C GLU A 118 -13.34 13.65 -11.89
N GLY A 119 -13.17 12.54 -11.15
CA GLY A 119 -14.06 12.10 -10.08
C GLY A 119 -15.26 11.26 -10.57
N GLU A 120 -15.27 10.89 -11.85
CA GLU A 120 -16.28 10.03 -12.46
C GLU A 120 -15.94 8.55 -12.25
N MET A 121 -16.97 7.70 -12.20
CA MET A 121 -16.83 6.25 -12.03
C MET A 121 -16.88 5.57 -13.40
N VAL A 122 -15.79 4.91 -13.78
CA VAL A 122 -15.58 4.24 -15.07
C VAL A 122 -15.59 2.73 -14.89
N ASP A 123 -16.27 1.99 -15.76
CA ASP A 123 -16.23 0.52 -15.74
C ASP A 123 -14.85 0.04 -16.23
N ALA A 124 -14.19 -0.78 -15.41
CA ALA A 124 -12.88 -1.34 -15.71
C ALA A 124 -12.88 -2.86 -15.53
N GLU A 125 -12.02 -3.51 -16.32
CA GLU A 125 -11.79 -4.96 -16.25
C GLU A 125 -10.30 -5.27 -16.35
N LEU A 126 -9.87 -6.34 -15.69
CA LEU A 126 -8.51 -6.87 -15.75
C LEU A 126 -8.57 -8.40 -15.72
N ASP A 127 -7.90 -9.04 -16.67
CA ASP A 127 -7.69 -10.48 -16.63
C ASP A 127 -6.55 -10.80 -15.64
N LEU A 128 -6.88 -11.49 -14.55
CA LEU A 128 -5.90 -11.91 -13.55
C LEU A 128 -4.94 -12.98 -14.08
N ASN A 129 -5.32 -13.73 -15.13
CA ASN A 129 -4.41 -14.68 -15.76
C ASN A 129 -3.23 -13.99 -16.47
N ASP A 130 -3.31 -12.69 -16.77
CA ASP A 130 -2.21 -11.95 -17.37
C ASP A 130 -1.12 -11.54 -16.36
N CYS A 131 -1.41 -11.60 -15.05
CA CYS A 131 -0.50 -11.13 -14.01
C CYS A 131 -0.39 -12.04 -12.77
N VAL A 132 -1.18 -13.10 -12.69
CA VAL A 132 -1.17 -14.06 -11.59
C VAL A 132 -0.95 -15.47 -12.15
N GLY A 133 0.06 -16.14 -11.63
CA GLY A 133 0.36 -17.54 -11.89
C GLY A 133 0.23 -18.42 -10.64
N ASN A 134 0.33 -19.72 -10.87
CA ASN A 134 0.50 -20.72 -9.82
C ASN A 134 1.96 -21.20 -9.82
N ASN A 135 2.66 -21.00 -8.72
CA ASN A 135 4.03 -21.48 -8.49
C ASN A 135 4.01 -22.49 -7.33
N ASP A 136 3.96 -23.77 -7.69
CA ASP A 136 4.01 -24.92 -6.77
C ASP A 136 2.98 -24.86 -5.63
N GLY A 137 1.72 -24.55 -5.96
CA GLY A 137 0.62 -24.46 -5.00
C GLY A 137 0.51 -23.09 -4.31
N SER A 138 1.27 -22.09 -4.74
CA SER A 138 1.21 -20.71 -4.24
C SER A 138 0.89 -19.73 -5.37
N PHE A 139 0.18 -18.64 -5.07
CA PHE A 139 0.01 -17.55 -6.03
C PHE A 139 1.34 -16.84 -6.29
N GLU A 140 1.59 -16.48 -7.55
CA GLU A 140 2.77 -15.74 -7.98
C GLU A 140 2.39 -14.53 -8.84
N TRP A 141 2.78 -13.33 -8.38
CA TRP A 141 2.67 -12.11 -9.16
C TRP A 141 3.67 -12.08 -10.33
N GLY A 142 3.18 -11.69 -11.51
CA GLY A 142 3.95 -11.70 -12.75
C GLY A 142 4.03 -13.08 -13.42
N GLY A 143 3.44 -14.10 -12.80
CA GLY A 143 3.10 -15.36 -13.46
C GLY A 143 1.89 -15.20 -14.36
N VAL A 144 1.44 -16.31 -14.95
CA VAL A 144 0.26 -16.32 -15.85
C VAL A 144 -0.61 -17.56 -15.61
N ASN A 145 -1.87 -17.46 -16.03
CA ASN A 145 -2.82 -18.57 -16.15
C ASN A 145 -3.02 -19.39 -14.86
N PHE A 146 -3.04 -18.77 -13.68
CA PHE A 146 -3.31 -19.51 -12.43
C PHE A 146 -4.64 -20.29 -12.49
N ALA A 147 -5.65 -19.72 -13.17
CA ALA A 147 -6.99 -20.30 -13.25
C ALA A 147 -7.01 -21.70 -13.90
N GLU A 148 -6.04 -22.02 -14.78
CA GLU A 148 -5.95 -23.31 -15.44
C GLU A 148 -5.57 -24.47 -14.51
N SER A 149 -4.93 -24.15 -13.38
CA SER A 149 -4.40 -25.13 -12.41
C SER A 149 -4.99 -24.95 -11.01
N SER A 150 -6.17 -24.33 -10.95
CA SER A 150 -6.84 -24.00 -9.70
C SER A 150 -8.30 -24.44 -9.69
N ASP A 151 -8.80 -24.69 -8.49
CA ASP A 151 -10.17 -25.06 -8.21
C ASP A 151 -10.75 -24.15 -7.12
N GLY A 152 -12.08 -24.01 -7.12
CA GLY A 152 -12.79 -23.33 -6.03
C GLY A 152 -12.46 -21.85 -5.88
N ILE A 153 -12.17 -21.16 -6.99
CA ILE A 153 -11.79 -19.74 -6.96
C ILE A 153 -12.93 -18.89 -6.37
N SER A 154 -12.64 -18.11 -5.35
CA SER A 154 -13.56 -17.17 -4.71
C SER A 154 -12.89 -15.83 -4.43
N PHE A 155 -13.71 -14.79 -4.33
CA PHE A 155 -13.27 -13.43 -4.09
C PHE A 155 -14.15 -12.76 -3.03
N GLU A 156 -13.53 -12.15 -2.03
CA GLU A 156 -14.22 -11.44 -0.96
C GLU A 156 -13.46 -10.17 -0.54
N LEU A 157 -14.20 -9.16 -0.07
CA LEU A 157 -13.65 -8.00 0.63
C LEU A 157 -13.68 -8.29 2.13
N GLU A 158 -12.52 -8.53 2.73
CA GLU A 158 -12.40 -9.02 4.11
C GLU A 158 -11.93 -7.93 5.10
N GLY A 159 -12.47 -7.96 6.32
CA GLY A 159 -12.07 -7.08 7.43
C GLY A 159 -12.61 -5.65 7.35
N ASP A 160 -12.21 -4.82 8.32
CA ASP A 160 -12.67 -3.43 8.44
C ASP A 160 -12.15 -2.54 7.29
N ASP A 161 -10.98 -2.88 6.75
CA ASP A 161 -10.35 -2.17 5.63
C ASP A 161 -10.84 -2.67 4.26
N ALA A 162 -11.78 -3.63 4.22
CA ALA A 162 -12.34 -4.22 3.00
C ALA A 162 -11.25 -4.72 2.02
N VAL A 163 -10.29 -5.49 2.54
CA VAL A 163 -9.14 -5.97 1.77
C VAL A 163 -9.60 -6.97 0.71
N PRO A 164 -9.24 -6.80 -0.58
CA PRO A 164 -9.69 -7.66 -1.67
C PRO A 164 -8.88 -8.97 -1.73
N ILE A 165 -9.41 -10.01 -1.11
CA ILE A 165 -8.77 -11.33 -1.03
C ILE A 165 -9.34 -12.25 -2.11
N LEU A 166 -8.44 -12.78 -2.95
CA LEU A 166 -8.69 -13.90 -3.85
C LEU A 166 -8.27 -15.19 -3.15
N ARG A 167 -9.12 -16.22 -3.17
CA ARG A 167 -8.81 -17.55 -2.62
C ARG A 167 -9.02 -18.61 -3.70
N ALA A 168 -8.18 -19.63 -3.70
CA ALA A 168 -8.34 -20.80 -4.55
C ALA A 168 -7.55 -21.97 -3.98
N THR A 169 -7.85 -23.17 -4.45
CA THR A 169 -7.00 -24.34 -4.24
C THR A 169 -6.12 -24.52 -5.47
N LEU A 170 -4.79 -24.51 -5.32
CA LEU A 170 -3.79 -24.55 -6.39
C LEU A 170 -3.07 -25.90 -6.42
N ALA A 171 -2.86 -26.46 -7.62
CA ALA A 171 -2.09 -27.68 -7.77
C ALA A 171 -0.56 -27.42 -7.63
N ASN A 172 0.13 -28.23 -6.83
CA ASN A 172 1.59 -28.23 -6.74
C ASN A 172 2.23 -29.20 -7.76
N MET A 173 3.55 -29.22 -7.86
CA MET A 173 4.27 -30.09 -8.80
C MET A 173 4.15 -31.58 -8.47
N GLU A 174 3.78 -31.93 -7.23
CA GLU A 174 3.54 -33.31 -6.79
C GLU A 174 2.10 -33.77 -7.09
N GLY A 175 1.25 -32.88 -7.61
CA GLY A 175 -0.17 -33.14 -7.91
C GLY A 175 -1.10 -33.03 -6.71
N GLU A 176 -0.62 -32.45 -5.60
CA GLU A 176 -1.44 -32.13 -4.43
C GLU A 176 -2.10 -30.76 -4.60
N SER A 177 -3.26 -30.61 -3.96
CA SER A 177 -4.08 -29.40 -4.01
C SER A 177 -3.88 -28.60 -2.71
N ILE A 178 -3.39 -27.37 -2.83
CA ILE A 178 -3.00 -26.50 -1.70
C ILE A 178 -3.92 -25.28 -1.66
N ASP A 179 -4.53 -25.00 -0.51
CA ASP A 179 -5.31 -23.77 -0.34
C ASP A 179 -4.36 -22.56 -0.28
N ALA A 180 -4.66 -21.56 -1.10
CA ALA A 180 -3.90 -20.33 -1.21
C ALA A 180 -4.81 -19.10 -1.19
N ASP A 181 -4.26 -17.99 -0.73
CA ASP A 181 -4.90 -16.67 -0.78
C ASP A 181 -3.95 -15.61 -1.31
N LEU A 182 -4.52 -14.58 -1.94
CA LEU A 182 -3.81 -13.48 -2.55
C LEU A 182 -4.56 -12.18 -2.30
N ASN A 183 -3.88 -11.21 -1.69
CA ASN A 183 -4.41 -9.87 -1.57
C ASN A 183 -4.17 -9.10 -2.88
N LEU A 184 -5.22 -8.96 -3.68
CA LEU A 184 -5.17 -8.24 -4.96
C LEU A 184 -4.76 -6.77 -4.78
N GLY A 185 -5.03 -6.22 -3.60
CA GLY A 185 -4.74 -4.84 -3.29
C GLY A 185 -3.25 -4.53 -3.14
N GLU A 186 -2.39 -5.53 -3.09
CA GLU A 186 -0.94 -5.35 -2.96
C GLU A 186 -0.28 -4.81 -4.23
N ARG A 187 -0.79 -5.21 -5.41
CA ARG A 187 -0.13 -4.92 -6.70
C ARG A 187 -1.07 -4.42 -7.79
N ILE A 188 -2.37 -4.46 -7.55
CA ILE A 188 -3.37 -3.92 -8.46
C ILE A 188 -3.81 -2.55 -7.95
N HIS A 189 -3.73 -1.57 -8.84
CA HIS A 189 -3.96 -0.17 -8.54
C HIS A 189 -4.99 0.43 -9.48
N ASN A 190 -5.65 1.50 -9.04
CA ASN A 190 -6.46 2.34 -9.90
C ASN A 190 -5.63 3.53 -10.39
N VAL A 191 -5.45 3.63 -11.70
CA VAL A 191 -4.80 4.77 -12.37
C VAL A 191 -5.78 5.37 -13.36
N ASP A 192 -6.31 6.53 -13.00
CA ASP A 192 -7.27 7.31 -13.81
C ASP A 192 -8.47 6.50 -14.34
N GLY A 193 -9.03 5.61 -13.51
CA GLY A 193 -10.17 4.76 -13.90
C GLY A 193 -9.78 3.46 -14.61
N HIS A 194 -8.49 3.11 -14.63
CA HIS A 194 -7.97 1.87 -15.21
C HIS A 194 -7.24 1.04 -14.16
N PHE A 195 -7.33 -0.29 -14.29
CA PHE A 195 -6.49 -1.19 -13.51
C PHE A 195 -5.06 -1.17 -14.03
N GLU A 196 -4.09 -1.03 -13.11
CA GLU A 196 -2.68 -1.22 -13.41
C GLU A 196 -2.06 -2.23 -12.44
N PHE A 197 -1.25 -3.14 -13.00
CA PHE A 197 -0.41 -4.07 -12.26
C PHE A 197 1.03 -3.52 -12.15
N GLN A 198 1.61 -3.50 -10.95
CA GLN A 198 2.97 -3.01 -10.67
C GLN A 198 3.81 -4.02 -9.91
#